data_AF-A0A1M5G8I7-F1
#
_entry.id   AF-A0A1M5G8I7-F1
#
_cell.length_a   1.000
_cell.length_b   1.000
_cell.length_c   1.000
_cell.angle_alpha   90.00
_cell.angle_beta   90.00
_cell.angle_gamma   90.00
#
_symmetry.space_group_name_H-M   'P 1'
#
loop_
_entity.id
_entity.type
_entity.pdbx_description
1 polymer ?
#
loop_
_entity_poly.entity_id
_entity_poly.type
_entity_poly.pdbx_seq_one_letter_code
_entity_poly.pdbx_strand_id
1 'polypeptide(L)' 'MKTYKRSLTQDKILSAMDLVYDKLIEFKKKSNSELVVMKDDKIVRIKPKSLNK' A
#
# COMPACT_ATOMS: atom_id res chain seq x y z
N MET A 1 -18.20 -13.09 14.47
CA MET A 1 -17.36 -11.87 14.51
C MET A 1 -18.23 -10.68 14.82
N LYS A 2 -17.90 -9.85 15.81
CA LYS A 2 -18.63 -8.59 16.05
C LYS A 2 -18.26 -7.62 14.94
N THR A 3 -19.21 -7.25 14.09
CA THR A 3 -19.04 -6.24 13.05
C THR A 3 -19.25 -4.85 13.66
N TYR A 4 -18.16 -4.13 13.90
CA TYR A 4 -18.21 -2.74 14.32
C TYR A 4 -18.35 -1.86 13.07
N LYS A 5 -19.38 -1.01 13.05
CA LYS A 5 -19.56 -0.03 11.98
C LYS A 5 -18.40 0.96 12.03
N ARG A 6 -17.74 1.19 10.90
CA ARG A 6 -16.65 2.17 10.80
C ARG A 6 -17.20 3.58 10.99
N SER A 7 -16.42 4.44 11.63
CA SER A 7 -16.72 5.87 11.68
C SER A 7 -16.33 6.54 10.36
N LEU A 8 -16.94 7.70 10.07
CA LEU A 8 -16.59 8.49 8.87
C LEU A 8 -15.09 8.82 8.79
N THR A 9 -14.44 9.01 9.94
CA THR A 9 -13.00 9.26 10.03
C THR A 9 -12.20 8.02 9.63
N GLN A 10 -12.61 6.83 10.08
CA GLN A 10 -11.94 5.58 9.73
C GLN A 10 -12.07 5.30 8.23
N ASP A 11 -13.23 5.57 7.62
CA ASP A 11 -13.41 5.40 6.17
C ASP A 11 -12.52 6.37 5.39
N LYS A 12 -12.41 7.63 5.81
CA LYS A 12 -11.48 8.60 5.19
C LYS A 12 -10.02 8.17 5.29
N ILE A 13 -9.62 7.61 6.43
CA ILE A 13 -8.25 7.12 6.62
C ILE A 13 -7.96 5.96 5.66
N LEU A 14 -8.88 5.01 5.51
CA LEU A 14 -8.72 3.89 4.57
C LEU A 14 -8.57 4.39 3.13
N SER A 15 -9.46 5.28 2.68
CA SER A 15 -9.36 5.87 1.35
C SER A 15 -8.07 6.65 1.12
N ALA A 16 -7.58 7.35 2.15
CA ALA A 16 -6.29 8.05 2.08
C ALA A 16 -5.10 7.08 1.99
N MET A 17 -5.15 5.96 2.70
CA MET A 17 -4.13 4.91 2.64
C MET A 17 -4.10 4.23 1.27
N ASP A 18 -5.25 3.98 0.66
CA ASP A 18 -5.34 3.45 -0.71
C ASP A 18 -4.69 4.41 -1.72
N LEU A 19 -4.97 5.72 -1.59
CA LEU A 19 -4.37 6.75 -2.44
C LEU A 19 -2.85 6.86 -2.26
N VAL A 20 -2.36 6.75 -1.02
CA VAL A 20 -0.93 6.75 -0.72
C VAL A 20 -0.26 5.54 -1.37
N TYR A 21 -0.87 4.37 -1.27
CA TYR A 21 -0.36 3.16 -1.91
C TYR A 21 -0.26 3.33 -3.43
N ASP A 22 -1.33 3.79 -4.09
CA ASP A 22 -1.34 4.02 -5.54
C ASP A 22 -0.21 4.96 -5.97
N LYS A 23 -0.06 6.11 -5.30
CA LYS A 23 0.99 7.08 -5.59
C LYS A 23 2.40 6.52 -5.36
N LEU A 24 2.58 5.69 -4.33
CA LEU A 24 3.86 5.04 -4.05
C LEU A 24 4.22 4.08 -5.18
N ILE A 25 3.27 3.28 -5.67
CA ILE A 25 3.48 2.36 -6.79
C ILE A 25 3.88 3.13 -8.05
N GLU A 26 3.17 4.20 -8.38
CA GLU A 26 3.53 5.05 -9.52
C GLU A 26 4.93 5.64 -9.40
N PHE A 27 5.28 6.16 -8.23
CA PHE A 27 6.60 6.72 -7.95
C PHE A 27 7.70 5.66 -8.11
N LYS A 28 7.49 4.46 -7.59
CA LYS A 28 8.45 3.34 -7.70
C LYS A 28 8.62 2.87 -9.14
N LYS A 29 7.54 2.86 -9.94
CA LYS A 29 7.60 2.60 -11.38
C LYS A 29 8.39 3.66 -12.13
N LYS A 30 8.10 4.95 -11.90
CA LYS A 30 8.79 6.08 -12.55
C LYS A 30 10.28 6.13 -12.20
N SER A 31 10.63 5.88 -10.94
CA SER A 31 12.02 5.87 -10.46
C SER A 31 12.76 4.57 -10.76
N ASN A 32 12.09 3.54 -11.31
CA ASN A 32 12.62 2.20 -11.53
C ASN A 32 13.31 1.61 -10.28
N SER A 33 12.81 1.94 -9.09
CA SER A 33 13.41 1.56 -7.80
C SER A 33 12.60 0.48 -7.09
N GLU A 34 13.29 -0.44 -6.39
CA GLU A 34 12.63 -1.52 -5.65
C GLU A 34 11.76 -0.96 -4.51
N LEU A 35 10.61 -1.61 -4.30
CA LEU A 35 9.79 -1.43 -3.12
C LEU A 35 10.22 -2.46 -2.07
N VAL A 36 10.69 -1.99 -0.93
CA VAL A 36 11.12 -2.86 0.18
C VAL A 36 10.07 -2.77 1.28
N VAL A 37 9.47 -3.91 1.62
CA VAL A 37 8.44 -4.01 2.66
C VAL A 37 8.78 -5.12 3.63
N MET A 38 8.33 -4.98 4.87
CA MET A 38 8.39 -6.06 5.85
C MET A 38 7.08 -6.84 5.77
N LYS A 39 7.17 -8.15 5.52
CA LYS A 39 6.04 -9.08 5.45
C LYS A 39 6.41 -10.33 6.23
N ASP A 40 5.58 -10.72 7.19
CA ASP A 40 5.79 -11.90 8.03
C ASP A 40 7.19 -11.91 8.66
N ASP A 41 7.58 -10.77 9.25
CA ASP A 41 8.92 -10.49 9.84
C ASP A 41 10.11 -10.67 8.88
N LYS A 42 9.85 -10.74 7.57
CA LYS A 42 10.86 -10.83 6.52
C LYS A 42 10.88 -9.61 5.64
N ILE A 43 12.07 -9.21 5.22
CA ILE A 43 12.25 -8.13 4.25
C ILE A 43 11.99 -8.70 2.85
N VAL A 44 10.95 -8.19 2.19
CA VAL A 44 10.58 -8.55 0.81
C VAL A 44 10.88 -7.36 -0.10
N ARG A 45 11.56 -7.63 -1.21
CA ARG A 45 11.86 -6.65 -2.26
C ARG A 45 11.01 -6.93 -3.48
N ILE A 46 10.23 -5.96 -3.90
CA ILE A 46 9.33 -6.07 -5.04
C ILE A 46 9.88 -5.19 -6.16
N LYS A 47 10.15 -5.80 -7.31
CA LYS A 47 10.63 -5.08 -8.49
C LYS A 47 9.51 -4.17 -9.04
N PRO A 48 9.84 -3.00 -9.61
CA PRO A 48 8.84 -2.09 -10.17
C PRO A 48 7.91 -2.76 -11.21
N LYS A 49 8.46 -3.68 -12.00
CA LYS A 49 7.76 -4.41 -13.06
C LYS A 49 6.71 -5.41 -12.54
N SER A 50 6.84 -5.86 -11.29
CA SER A 50 5.90 -6.80 -10.65
C SER A 50 4.84 -6.10 -9.80
N LEU A 51 4.85 -4.77 -9.72
CA LEU A 51 3.83 -4.00 -9.00
C LEU A 51 2.59 -3.81 -9.90
N ASN A 52 1.61 -4.72 -9.78
CA ASN A 52 0.30 -4.57 -10.41
C ASN A 52 -0.76 -4.35 -9.32
N LYS A 53 -1.76 -3.50 -9.62
CA LYS A 53 -2.91 -3.24 -8.73
C LYS A 53 -3.96 -4.33 -8.93
#